data_AF-A0A4P1QWN2-F1
#
_entry.id   AF-A0A4P1QWN2-F1
#
_cell.length_a   1.000
_cell.length_b   1.000
_cell.length_c   1.000
_cell.angle_alpha   90.00
_cell.angle_beta   90.00
_cell.angle_gamma   90.00
#
_symmetry.space_group_name_H-M   'P 1'
#
loop_
_entity.id
_entity.type
_entity.pdbx_description
1 polymer ?
#
loop_
_entity_poly.entity_id
_entity_poly.type
_entity_poly.pdbx_seq_one_letter_code
_entity_poly.pdbx_strand_id
1 'polypeptide(L)'
;MGELFYVNSSPKSGHETAIDQNHDVSWYEEVIDDDLKWSFALNSVLHRGVSDYQDIALIDTKHFGKALVIDGKMQSAEVDEFIYHECLIHPPLLCHPKAELEKRNERFDIIVGDLADPVEGGPCYKLYTQSFYKNILKPKLNEDGIFVTQAGPADVMAYTTHVPSFADTWGWIMASDQPLFIGAEEMDKRIEARINGELFYLDGNWFHSSTTMNKTLSLSLLSETHVYTEENARFIPGHGLAYGL
;
A
#
# COMPACT_ATOMS: atom_id res chain seq x y z
N MET A 1 4.87 -26.48 7.40
CA MET A 1 6.09 -26.98 6.73
C MET A 1 5.75 -27.14 5.25
N GLY A 2 5.81 -26.05 4.51
CA GLY A 2 5.45 -25.97 3.09
C GLY A 2 6.49 -25.12 2.37
N GLU A 3 7.01 -25.62 1.26
CA GLU A 3 7.98 -24.93 0.42
C GLU A 3 7.31 -23.71 -0.23
N LEU A 4 7.45 -22.53 0.39
CA LEU A 4 6.88 -21.26 -0.11
C LEU A 4 7.64 -20.65 -1.30
N PHE A 5 8.56 -21.41 -1.91
CA PHE A 5 9.35 -20.96 -3.05
C PHE A 5 9.49 -22.12 -4.05
N TYR A 6 8.69 -22.12 -5.10
CA TYR A 6 9.03 -22.93 -6.28
C TYR A 6 10.15 -22.22 -7.04
N VAL A 7 11.39 -22.55 -6.71
CA VAL A 7 12.52 -22.28 -7.60
C VAL A 7 12.48 -23.38 -8.66
N ASN A 8 11.76 -23.16 -9.76
CA ASN A 8 11.80 -24.09 -10.90
C ASN A 8 13.19 -24.03 -11.55
N SER A 9 14.02 -25.06 -11.33
CA SER A 9 15.02 -25.48 -12.31
C SER A 9 14.31 -26.37 -13.34
N SER A 10 14.36 -26.00 -14.62
CA SER A 10 13.63 -26.69 -15.69
C SER A 10 13.92 -28.21 -15.74
N PRO A 11 12.91 -29.09 -15.95
CA PRO A 11 13.15 -30.53 -16.02
C PRO A 11 13.80 -30.93 -17.34
N LYS A 12 14.89 -31.71 -17.26
CA LYS A 12 15.56 -32.31 -18.43
C LYS A 12 14.71 -33.43 -19.01
N SER A 13 14.25 -33.29 -20.26
CA SER A 13 13.91 -34.43 -21.12
C SER A 13 14.43 -34.17 -22.53
N GLY A 14 15.26 -35.08 -23.04
CA GLY A 14 16.17 -34.85 -24.14
C GLY A 14 15.57 -34.84 -25.55
N HIS A 15 16.17 -34.01 -26.39
CA HIS A 15 16.67 -34.39 -27.72
C HIS A 15 17.79 -33.40 -28.09
N GLU A 16 18.90 -33.93 -28.60
CA GLU A 16 20.06 -33.15 -29.05
C GLU A 16 19.66 -32.12 -30.12
N THR A 17 19.94 -30.83 -29.87
CA THR A 17 20.56 -29.90 -30.84
C THR A 17 20.86 -28.55 -30.17
N ALA A 18 22.07 -28.06 -30.42
CA ALA A 18 22.59 -26.71 -30.12
C ALA A 18 22.78 -26.32 -28.64
N ILE A 19 24.02 -25.92 -28.36
CA ILE A 19 24.59 -25.34 -27.13
C ILE A 19 23.55 -24.55 -26.32
N ASP A 20 22.96 -25.20 -25.32
CA ASP A 20 22.12 -24.58 -24.31
C ASP A 20 23.04 -23.94 -23.26
N GLN A 21 23.24 -22.62 -23.34
CA GLN A 21 23.83 -21.84 -22.24
C GLN A 21 22.76 -21.70 -21.15
N ASN A 22 22.54 -22.79 -20.43
CA ASN A 22 21.49 -22.94 -19.45
C ASN A 22 21.83 -22.09 -18.21
N HIS A 23 21.36 -20.83 -18.19
CA HIS A 23 21.27 -20.05 -16.97
C HIS A 23 19.96 -20.45 -16.28
N ASP A 24 20.03 -21.30 -15.24
CA ASP A 24 18.89 -21.55 -14.34
C ASP A 24 18.43 -20.20 -13.77
N VAL A 25 17.34 -19.64 -14.30
CA VAL A 25 16.73 -18.42 -13.80
C VAL A 25 15.80 -18.81 -12.65
N SER A 26 16.13 -18.38 -11.44
CA SER A 26 15.23 -18.50 -10.28
C SER A 26 14.12 -17.44 -10.36
N TRP A 27 12.92 -17.79 -9.88
CA TRP A 27 11.76 -16.90 -9.87
C TRP A 27 11.18 -16.79 -8.46
N TYR A 28 10.72 -15.60 -8.10
CA TYR A 28 9.75 -15.37 -7.02
C TYR A 28 8.37 -15.29 -7.65
N GLU A 29 7.39 -15.98 -7.07
CA GLU A 29 6.02 -16.03 -7.59
C GLU A 29 5.06 -15.67 -6.45
N GLU A 30 4.21 -14.67 -6.69
CA GLU A 30 3.16 -14.25 -5.78
C GLU A 30 1.79 -14.60 -6.38
N VAL A 31 0.91 -15.19 -5.57
CA VAL A 31 -0.50 -15.40 -5.93
C VAL A 31 -1.26 -14.15 -5.51
N ILE A 32 -1.65 -13.33 -6.49
CA ILE A 32 -2.33 -12.05 -6.25
C ILE A 32 -3.86 -12.16 -6.35
N ASP A 33 -4.38 -13.20 -7.03
CA ASP A 33 -5.79 -13.59 -7.03
C ASP A 33 -5.94 -15.12 -7.21
N ASP A 34 -7.14 -15.67 -7.06
CA ASP A 34 -7.45 -17.11 -7.12
C ASP A 34 -6.92 -17.79 -8.40
N ASP A 35 -6.93 -17.08 -9.53
CA ASP A 35 -6.44 -17.56 -10.82
C ASP A 35 -5.33 -16.68 -11.42
N LEU A 36 -4.77 -15.76 -10.63
CA LEU A 36 -3.75 -14.82 -11.08
C LEU A 36 -2.47 -14.90 -10.24
N LYS A 37 -1.35 -15.11 -10.92
CA LYS A 37 -0.01 -15.06 -10.35
C LYS A 37 0.83 -14.01 -11.02
N TRP A 38 1.74 -13.43 -10.26
CA TRP A 38 2.71 -12.48 -10.74
C TRP A 38 4.12 -12.94 -10.34
N SER A 39 5.01 -13.07 -11.33
CA SER A 39 6.30 -13.71 -11.15
C SER A 39 7.46 -12.81 -11.54
N PHE A 40 8.49 -12.77 -10.70
CA PHE A 40 9.68 -11.95 -10.84
C PHE A 40 10.94 -12.78 -10.92
N ALA A 41 11.73 -12.61 -11.99
CA ALA A 41 13.03 -13.24 -12.10
C ALA A 41 13.96 -12.70 -11.01
N LEU A 42 14.71 -13.57 -10.37
CA LEU A 42 15.63 -13.23 -9.29
C LEU A 42 17.07 -13.13 -9.79
N ASN A 43 17.80 -12.18 -9.23
CA ASN A 43 19.26 -12.22 -9.16
C ASN A 43 19.69 -13.13 -8.02
N SER A 44 19.12 -12.94 -6.82
CA SER A 44 19.45 -13.73 -5.64
C SER A 44 18.42 -13.57 -4.51
N VAL A 45 18.53 -14.41 -3.47
CA VAL A 45 17.86 -14.21 -2.18
C VAL A 45 18.91 -13.67 -1.21
N LEU A 46 18.71 -12.45 -0.70
CA LEU A 46 19.69 -11.75 0.14
C LEU A 46 19.57 -12.16 1.61
N HIS A 47 18.34 -12.33 2.11
CA HIS A 47 18.10 -12.72 3.50
C HIS A 47 16.78 -13.49 3.66
N ARG A 48 16.73 -14.35 4.68
CA ARG A 48 15.50 -14.99 5.18
C ARG A 48 15.54 -15.12 6.69
N GLY A 49 14.39 -14.88 7.31
CA GLY A 49 14.17 -15.07 8.73
C GLY A 49 12.71 -15.40 9.02
N VAL A 50 12.45 -15.87 10.23
CA VAL A 50 11.10 -16.11 10.75
C VAL A 50 11.05 -15.47 12.13
N SER A 51 10.03 -14.67 12.37
CA SER A 51 9.74 -14.09 13.68
C SER A 51 8.59 -14.85 14.36
N ASP A 52 8.24 -14.48 15.59
CA ASP A 52 7.04 -14.99 16.26
C ASP A 52 5.74 -14.63 15.52
N TYR A 53 5.80 -13.71 14.54
CA TYR A 53 4.64 -13.16 13.84
C TYR A 53 4.54 -13.58 12.38
N GLN A 54 5.67 -13.64 11.67
CA GLN A 54 5.69 -13.69 10.20
C GLN A 54 7.03 -14.21 9.64
N ASP A 55 6.98 -14.79 8.45
CA ASP A 55 8.11 -15.10 7.58
C ASP A 55 8.62 -13.82 6.89
N ILE A 56 9.93 -13.62 6.82
CA ILE A 56 10.55 -12.42 6.27
C ILE A 56 11.62 -12.83 5.26
N ALA A 57 11.59 -12.25 4.08
CA ALA A 57 12.64 -12.40 3.07
C ALA A 57 13.02 -11.06 2.45
N LEU A 58 14.31 -10.88 2.19
CA LEU A 58 14.82 -9.83 1.33
C LEU A 58 15.34 -10.49 0.06
N ILE A 59 14.71 -10.20 -1.08
CA ILE A 59 15.06 -10.77 -2.38
C ILE A 59 15.62 -9.69 -3.29
N ASP A 60 16.48 -10.06 -4.23
CA ASP A 60 16.98 -9.18 -5.29
C ASP A 60 16.36 -9.63 -6.60
N THR A 61 15.40 -8.84 -7.10
CA THR A 61 14.68 -9.09 -8.35
C THR A 61 15.38 -8.39 -9.52
N LYS A 62 15.33 -9.00 -10.70
CA LYS A 62 15.91 -8.41 -11.92
C LYS A 62 15.24 -7.11 -12.34
N HIS A 63 13.95 -6.97 -12.07
CA HIS A 63 13.13 -5.87 -12.58
C HIS A 63 12.95 -4.75 -11.56
N PHE A 64 12.59 -5.08 -10.31
CA PHE A 64 12.25 -4.11 -9.28
C PHE A 64 13.34 -3.94 -8.20
N GLY A 65 14.54 -4.47 -8.44
CA GLY A 65 15.65 -4.40 -7.50
C GLY A 65 15.36 -5.19 -6.22
N LYS A 66 15.85 -4.69 -5.08
CA LYS A 66 15.63 -5.33 -3.78
C LYS A 66 14.17 -5.21 -3.38
N ALA A 67 13.54 -6.32 -3.03
CA ALA A 67 12.17 -6.35 -2.53
C ALA A 67 12.09 -7.02 -1.17
N LEU A 68 11.33 -6.40 -0.26
CA LEU A 68 10.93 -6.98 1.02
C LEU A 68 9.68 -7.83 0.80
N VAL A 69 9.72 -9.06 1.27
CA VAL A 69 8.62 -10.02 1.21
C VAL A 69 8.30 -10.48 2.62
N ILE A 70 7.02 -10.43 2.99
CA ILE A 70 6.50 -10.87 4.28
C ILE A 70 5.39 -11.88 4.03
N ASP A 71 5.46 -13.04 4.68
CA ASP A 71 4.51 -14.16 4.50
C ASP A 71 4.25 -14.50 3.02
N GLY A 72 5.28 -14.38 2.19
CA GLY A 72 5.22 -14.66 0.75
C GLY A 72 4.66 -13.53 -0.11
N LYS A 73 4.22 -12.41 0.48
CA LYS A 73 3.66 -11.24 -0.22
C LYS A 73 4.66 -10.09 -0.32
N MET A 74 4.80 -9.48 -1.50
CA MET A 74 5.66 -8.32 -1.67
C MET A 74 5.12 -7.13 -0.87
N GLN A 75 5.98 -6.49 -0.08
CA GLN A 75 5.62 -5.33 0.75
C GLN A 75 6.16 -4.02 0.18
N SER A 76 7.35 -4.06 -0.42
CA SER A 76 8.03 -2.89 -0.94
C SER A 76 9.15 -3.33 -1.87
N ALA A 77 9.36 -2.59 -2.96
CA ALA A 77 10.47 -2.82 -3.88
C ALA A 77 11.26 -1.55 -4.17
N GLU A 78 12.58 -1.66 -4.22
CA GLU A 78 13.55 -0.56 -4.33
C GLU A 78 13.26 0.40 -5.49
N VAL A 79 12.73 -0.11 -6.59
CA VAL A 79 12.51 0.69 -7.81
C VAL A 79 11.29 1.59 -7.71
N ASP A 80 10.25 1.26 -6.94
CA ASP A 80 8.97 1.97 -6.95
C ASP A 80 8.34 2.22 -5.57
N GLU A 81 9.00 1.82 -4.49
CA GLU A 81 8.55 2.09 -3.12
C GLU A 81 8.29 3.58 -2.86
N PHE A 82 9.05 4.46 -3.51
CA PHE A 82 8.88 5.91 -3.38
C PHE A 82 7.48 6.34 -3.79
N ILE A 83 6.85 5.66 -4.76
CA ILE A 83 5.47 5.93 -5.18
C ILE A 83 4.54 5.70 -3.99
N TYR A 84 4.65 4.54 -3.35
CA TYR A 84 3.82 4.18 -2.22
C TYR A 84 4.03 5.14 -1.03
N HIS A 85 5.27 5.39 -0.65
CA HIS A 85 5.58 6.20 0.53
C HIS A 85 5.31 7.70 0.31
N GLU A 86 5.57 8.26 -0.87
CA GLU A 86 5.19 9.64 -1.18
C GLU A 86 3.67 9.81 -1.10
N CYS A 87 2.91 8.87 -1.66
CA CYS A 87 1.45 8.89 -1.61
C CYS A 87 0.90 8.73 -0.19
N LEU A 88 1.50 7.86 0.63
CA LEU A 88 1.05 7.65 2.01
C LEU A 88 1.34 8.87 2.90
N ILE A 89 2.50 9.51 2.74
CA ILE A 89 3.00 10.49 3.69
C ILE A 89 2.66 11.93 3.29
N HIS A 90 2.89 12.33 2.05
CA HIS A 90 2.88 13.75 1.71
C HIS A 90 1.47 14.37 1.65
N PRO A 91 0.45 13.75 1.04
CA PRO A 91 -0.90 14.31 1.03
C PRO A 91 -1.43 14.77 2.39
N PRO A 92 -1.43 13.95 3.47
CA PRO A 92 -1.95 14.40 4.76
C PRO A 92 -1.10 15.53 5.38
N LEU A 93 0.24 15.46 5.28
CA LEU A 93 1.11 16.53 5.80
C LEU A 93 0.94 17.86 5.04
N LEU A 94 0.72 17.79 3.73
CA LEU A 94 0.53 18.96 2.88
C LEU A 94 -0.87 19.53 3.01
N CYS A 95 -1.92 18.71 3.19
CA CYS A 95 -3.27 19.18 3.46
C CYS A 95 -3.41 19.86 4.84
N HIS A 96 -2.63 19.41 5.84
CA HIS A 96 -2.64 20.02 7.17
C HIS A 96 -2.16 21.49 7.16
N PRO A 97 -2.84 22.42 7.84
CA PRO A 97 -2.50 23.85 7.79
C PRO A 97 -1.18 24.18 8.49
N LYS A 98 -0.79 23.44 9.54
CA LYS A 98 0.43 23.68 10.34
C LYS A 98 1.09 22.36 10.76
N ALA A 99 1.87 21.74 9.89
CA ALA A 99 2.65 20.54 10.24
C ALA A 99 3.94 20.94 10.99
N GLU A 100 3.82 21.43 12.23
CA GLU A 100 4.98 21.71 13.10
C GLU A 100 4.95 20.79 14.33
N LEU A 101 5.87 19.82 14.37
CA LEU A 101 5.95 18.77 15.40
C LEU A 101 6.58 19.21 16.73
N GLU A 102 7.13 20.43 16.81
CA GLU A 102 8.08 20.74 17.89
C GLU A 102 7.47 21.12 19.24
N LYS A 103 6.14 21.26 19.39
CA LYS A 103 5.53 21.69 20.67
C LYS A 103 4.12 21.16 20.93
N ARG A 104 3.89 19.85 21.12
CA ARG A 104 2.54 19.36 21.50
C ARG A 104 2.55 18.19 22.52
N ASN A 105 1.59 18.24 23.45
CA ASN A 105 1.29 17.20 24.45
C ASN A 105 0.44 16.09 23.84
N GLU A 106 0.78 14.80 24.09
CA GLU A 106 0.03 13.52 23.93
C GLU A 106 -0.88 13.26 22.70
N ARG A 107 -1.13 14.26 21.86
CA ARG A 107 -1.98 14.23 20.67
C ARG A 107 -1.17 14.62 19.45
N PHE A 108 -1.57 14.09 18.31
CA PHE A 108 -0.84 14.17 17.06
C PHE A 108 -1.60 15.04 16.06
N ASP A 109 -0.85 15.80 15.27
CA ASP A 109 -1.38 16.50 14.10
C ASP A 109 -1.65 15.50 12.96
N ILE A 110 -0.77 14.52 12.78
CA ILE A 110 -0.91 13.45 11.79
C ILE A 110 -0.71 12.08 12.45
N ILE A 111 -1.60 11.12 12.15
CA ILE A 111 -1.40 9.70 12.45
C ILE A 111 -1.38 8.95 11.12
N VAL A 112 -0.38 8.08 10.93
CA VAL A 112 -0.20 7.25 9.72
C VAL A 112 -0.42 5.79 10.09
N GLY A 113 -1.38 5.14 9.44
CA GLY A 113 -1.63 3.71 9.48
C GLY A 113 -0.95 3.00 8.32
N ASP A 114 0.29 2.56 8.53
CA ASP A 114 1.04 1.70 7.61
C ASP A 114 1.01 0.26 8.14
N LEU A 115 -0.12 -0.40 7.93
CA LEU A 115 -0.46 -1.68 8.56
C LEU A 115 -0.85 -2.69 7.49
N ALA A 116 -0.52 -3.96 7.68
CA ALA A 116 -1.03 -5.03 6.82
C ALA A 116 -2.58 -5.04 6.81
N ASP A 117 -3.15 -5.53 5.70
CA ASP A 117 -4.58 -5.62 5.51
C ASP A 117 -5.32 -6.33 6.68
N PRO A 118 -6.57 -5.93 6.98
CA PRO A 118 -7.35 -6.48 8.10
C PRO A 118 -7.91 -7.88 7.80
N VAL A 119 -7.03 -8.87 7.67
CA VAL A 119 -7.41 -10.28 7.55
C VAL A 119 -8.06 -10.74 8.86
N GLU A 120 -9.14 -11.51 8.76
CA GLU A 120 -9.87 -12.03 9.93
C GLU A 120 -8.92 -12.84 10.84
N GLY A 121 -8.85 -12.47 12.13
CA GLY A 121 -7.92 -13.08 13.09
C GLY A 121 -6.46 -12.62 12.98
N GLY A 122 -6.12 -11.77 12.01
CA GLY A 122 -4.79 -11.19 11.85
C GLY A 122 -4.45 -10.10 12.88
N PRO A 123 -3.16 -9.75 13.07
CA PRO A 123 -2.71 -8.83 14.12
C PRO A 123 -3.22 -7.40 13.91
N CYS A 124 -3.44 -6.99 12.65
CA CYS A 124 -3.85 -5.64 12.29
C CYS A 124 -5.37 -5.42 12.32
N TYR A 125 -6.17 -6.49 12.36
CA TYR A 125 -7.65 -6.45 12.25
C TYR A 125 -8.32 -5.41 13.15
N LYS A 126 -7.94 -5.39 14.44
CA LYS A 126 -8.55 -4.51 15.44
C LYS A 126 -8.24 -3.03 15.21
N LEU A 127 -7.26 -2.73 14.37
CA LEU A 127 -6.84 -1.37 14.04
C LEU A 127 -7.68 -0.75 12.90
N TYR A 128 -8.57 -1.54 12.29
CA TYR A 128 -9.49 -1.08 11.23
C TYR A 128 -10.97 -0.99 11.68
N THR A 129 -11.28 -1.23 12.96
CA THR A 129 -12.66 -1.24 13.45
C THR A 129 -13.16 0.17 13.79
N GLN A 130 -14.46 0.39 13.66
CA GLN A 130 -15.09 1.66 14.04
C GLN A 130 -14.80 2.03 15.51
N SER A 131 -14.77 1.05 16.41
CA SER A 131 -14.41 1.21 17.83
C SER A 131 -13.00 1.75 18.00
N PHE A 132 -12.03 1.21 17.28
CA PHE A 132 -10.65 1.71 17.31
C PHE A 132 -10.58 3.15 16.83
N TYR A 133 -11.15 3.46 15.66
CA TYR A 133 -11.15 4.81 15.13
C TYR A 133 -11.80 5.82 16.08
N LYS A 134 -12.98 5.49 16.62
CA LYS A 134 -13.76 6.39 17.47
C LYS A 134 -13.19 6.57 18.86
N ASN A 135 -12.76 5.48 19.50
CA ASN A 135 -12.45 5.48 20.94
C ASN A 135 -10.96 5.56 21.24
N ILE A 136 -10.10 5.22 20.28
CA ILE A 136 -8.64 5.18 20.47
C ILE A 136 -7.96 6.21 19.59
N LEU A 137 -8.20 6.16 18.27
CA LEU A 137 -7.50 7.01 17.32
C LEU A 137 -7.95 8.48 17.41
N LYS A 138 -9.25 8.74 17.27
CA LYS A 138 -9.80 10.11 17.26
C LYS A 138 -9.44 10.94 18.50
N PRO A 139 -9.50 10.40 19.74
CA PRO A 139 -9.08 11.15 20.93
C PRO A 139 -7.59 11.52 20.97
N LYS A 140 -6.77 10.87 20.14
CA LYS A 140 -5.33 11.13 20.01
C LYS A 140 -5.00 12.10 18.87
N LEU A 141 -5.97 12.52 18.07
CA LEU A 141 -5.79 13.60 17.09
C LEU A 141 -6.06 14.97 17.72
N ASN A 142 -5.34 15.98 17.23
CA ASN A 142 -5.70 17.38 17.44
C ASN A 142 -6.99 17.74 16.68
N GLU A 143 -7.58 18.90 17.00
CA GLU A 143 -8.84 19.35 16.38
C GLU A 143 -8.74 19.51 14.86
N ASP A 144 -7.55 19.88 14.36
CA ASP A 144 -7.18 19.97 12.95
C ASP A 144 -6.47 18.71 12.41
N GLY A 145 -6.40 17.65 13.20
CA GLY A 145 -5.59 16.48 12.89
C GLY A 145 -6.11 15.67 11.70
N ILE A 146 -5.18 15.00 11.01
CA ILE A 146 -5.47 14.13 9.85
C ILE A 146 -4.96 12.72 10.16
N PHE A 147 -5.81 11.74 9.91
CA PHE A 147 -5.41 10.34 9.85
C PHE A 147 -5.30 9.91 8.39
N VAL A 148 -4.23 9.20 8.06
CA VAL A 148 -4.11 8.50 6.78
C VAL A 148 -3.87 7.02 7.05
N THR A 149 -4.44 6.15 6.24
CA THR A 149 -4.07 4.73 6.21
C THR A 149 -4.03 4.26 4.79
N GLN A 150 -3.16 3.29 4.51
CA GLN A 150 -3.40 2.46 3.33
C GLN A 150 -4.71 1.71 3.51
N ALA A 151 -5.53 1.74 2.48
CA ALA A 151 -6.82 1.09 2.47
C ALA A 151 -7.31 1.01 1.03
N GLY A 152 -7.92 -0.11 0.66
CA GLY A 152 -8.88 -0.11 -0.44
C GLY A 152 -9.91 1.02 -0.23
N PRO A 153 -10.57 1.50 -1.29
CA PRO A 153 -11.32 2.76 -1.25
C PRO A 153 -12.44 2.77 -0.18
N ALA A 154 -12.60 3.87 0.60
CA ALA A 154 -13.74 4.14 1.51
C ALA A 154 -13.95 5.66 1.79
N ASP A 155 -15.15 6.05 2.27
CA ASP A 155 -15.59 7.44 2.52
C ASP A 155 -14.87 8.08 3.70
N VAL A 156 -14.53 9.37 3.58
CA VAL A 156 -13.17 9.91 3.82
C VAL A 156 -12.46 10.18 2.45
N MET A 157 -11.52 11.12 2.35
CA MET A 157 -10.90 11.46 1.04
C MET A 157 -10.05 10.28 0.55
N ALA A 158 -10.62 9.50 -0.36
CA ALA A 158 -9.92 8.45 -1.06
C ALA A 158 -9.11 9.01 -2.22
N TYR A 159 -7.93 8.44 -2.44
CA TYR A 159 -7.10 8.69 -3.61
C TYR A 159 -6.38 7.41 -4.00
N THR A 160 -6.11 7.25 -5.29
CA THR A 160 -5.49 6.04 -5.82
C THR A 160 -4.34 6.32 -6.76
N THR A 161 -3.45 5.35 -6.88
CA THR A 161 -2.33 5.38 -7.82
C THR A 161 -1.87 3.98 -8.18
N HIS A 162 -1.31 3.80 -9.37
CA HIS A 162 -0.76 2.53 -9.78
C HIS A 162 0.63 2.30 -9.15
N VAL A 163 0.80 1.17 -8.46
CA VAL A 163 2.09 0.72 -7.91
C VAL A 163 2.57 -0.47 -8.73
N PRO A 164 3.57 -0.29 -9.63
CA PRO A 164 3.94 -1.31 -10.62
C PRO A 164 4.28 -2.69 -10.03
N SER A 165 5.01 -2.73 -8.91
CA SER A 165 5.41 -3.98 -8.27
C SER A 165 4.24 -4.77 -7.70
N PHE A 166 3.13 -4.11 -7.39
CA PHE A 166 1.91 -4.73 -6.86
C PHE A 166 0.95 -5.20 -7.96
N ALA A 167 1.26 -4.89 -9.23
CA ALA A 167 0.43 -5.23 -10.39
C ALA A 167 -1.01 -4.72 -10.31
N ASP A 168 -1.27 -3.68 -9.51
CA ASP A 168 -2.61 -3.08 -9.37
C ASP A 168 -2.54 -1.58 -8.98
N THR A 169 -3.71 -0.95 -9.00
CA THR A 169 -3.96 0.36 -8.42
C THR A 169 -4.10 0.24 -6.91
N TRP A 170 -3.24 0.93 -6.17
CA TRP A 170 -3.32 1.03 -4.71
C TRP A 170 -4.16 2.23 -4.28
N GLY A 171 -4.77 2.10 -3.09
CA GLY A 171 -5.63 3.11 -2.50
C GLY A 171 -5.15 3.57 -1.14
N TRP A 172 -5.46 4.83 -0.85
CA TRP A 172 -5.30 5.44 0.46
C TRP A 172 -6.50 6.28 0.82
N ILE A 173 -6.67 6.49 2.12
CA ILE A 173 -7.80 7.20 2.69
C ILE A 173 -7.28 8.22 3.71
N MET A 174 -7.63 9.50 3.55
CA MET A 174 -7.30 10.59 4.48
C MET A 174 -8.54 11.10 5.22
N ALA A 175 -8.62 10.95 6.54
CA ALA A 175 -9.75 11.36 7.40
C ALA A 175 -9.42 12.59 8.25
N SER A 176 -10.36 13.54 8.29
CA SER A 176 -10.33 14.67 9.23
C SER A 176 -11.74 15.21 9.47
N ASP A 177 -11.94 15.87 10.62
CA ASP A 177 -13.13 16.68 10.88
C ASP A 177 -13.04 18.05 10.16
N GLN A 178 -11.89 18.41 9.58
CA GLN A 178 -11.67 19.60 8.77
C GLN A 178 -11.67 19.29 7.25
N PRO A 179 -11.92 20.29 6.38
CA PRO A 179 -11.81 20.10 4.93
C PRO A 179 -10.40 19.67 4.51
N LEU A 180 -10.32 18.62 3.69
CA LEU A 180 -9.06 18.00 3.26
C LEU A 180 -8.58 18.43 1.87
N PHE A 181 -9.46 18.99 1.04
CA PHE A 181 -9.11 19.29 -0.35
C PHE A 181 -8.40 20.64 -0.45
N ILE A 182 -7.19 20.63 -1.00
CA ILE A 182 -6.49 21.81 -1.49
C ILE A 182 -6.30 21.68 -3.01
N GLY A 183 -6.39 22.80 -3.73
CA GLY A 183 -6.18 22.80 -5.18
C GLY A 183 -4.72 22.53 -5.54
N ALA A 184 -4.48 22.07 -6.79
CA ALA A 184 -3.15 21.74 -7.30
C ALA A 184 -2.10 22.85 -7.05
N GLU A 185 -2.43 24.11 -7.36
CA GLU A 185 -1.52 25.24 -7.13
C GLU A 185 -1.16 25.45 -5.64
N GLU A 186 -2.10 25.20 -4.74
CA GLU A 186 -1.84 25.31 -3.30
C GLU A 186 -1.01 24.12 -2.80
N MET A 187 -1.24 22.93 -3.36
CA MET A 187 -0.41 21.76 -3.10
C MET A 187 1.04 22.02 -3.51
N ASP A 188 1.28 22.51 -4.72
CA ASP A 188 2.63 22.85 -5.21
C ASP A 188 3.32 23.90 -4.35
N LYS A 189 2.60 24.96 -3.95
CA LYS A 189 3.14 25.96 -3.00
C LYS A 189 3.56 25.36 -1.67
N ARG A 190 2.80 24.38 -1.16
CA ARG A 190 3.13 23.72 0.11
C ARG A 190 4.28 22.73 -0.04
N ILE A 191 4.41 22.06 -1.18
CA ILE A 191 5.57 21.23 -1.49
C ILE A 191 6.83 22.10 -1.48
N GLU A 192 6.83 23.18 -2.25
CA GLU A 192 7.97 24.12 -2.34
C GLU A 192 8.33 24.71 -0.96
N ALA A 193 7.32 25.03 -0.14
CA ALA A 193 7.55 25.65 1.16
C ALA A 193 8.00 24.68 2.27
N ARG A 194 7.67 23.38 2.17
CA ARG A 194 7.79 22.44 3.30
C ARG A 194 8.71 21.26 3.06
N ILE A 195 8.98 20.91 1.80
CA ILE A 195 9.76 19.72 1.45
C ILE A 195 11.13 20.14 0.95
N ASN A 196 12.17 19.62 1.61
CA ASN A 196 13.55 19.83 1.17
C ASN A 196 13.90 18.80 0.10
N GLY A 197 14.05 19.26 -1.15
CA GLY A 197 14.36 18.41 -2.29
C GLY A 197 13.19 18.33 -3.27
N GLU A 198 13.27 17.37 -4.19
CA GLU A 198 12.26 17.12 -5.20
C GLU A 198 11.53 15.82 -4.86
N LEU A 199 10.20 15.82 -5.02
CA LEU A 199 9.39 14.61 -4.97
C LEU A 199 9.47 13.93 -6.34
N PHE A 200 9.62 12.61 -6.34
CA PHE A 200 9.81 11.83 -7.56
C PHE A 200 8.49 11.45 -8.22
N TYR A 201 7.39 11.44 -7.47
CA TYR A 201 6.08 11.00 -7.94
C TYR A 201 5.01 12.08 -7.84
N LEU A 202 4.99 12.80 -6.72
CA LEU A 202 3.87 13.65 -6.35
C LEU A 202 4.09 15.12 -6.74
N ASP A 203 3.11 15.68 -7.45
CA ASP A 203 2.89 17.13 -7.59
C ASP A 203 1.41 17.49 -7.35
N GLY A 204 1.07 18.77 -7.45
CA GLY A 204 -0.30 19.24 -7.26
C GLY A 204 -1.30 18.71 -8.27
N ASN A 205 -0.89 18.53 -9.53
CA ASN A 205 -1.78 17.99 -10.58
C ASN A 205 -2.03 16.50 -10.37
N TRP A 206 -1.01 15.75 -9.96
CA TRP A 206 -1.12 14.38 -9.53
C TRP A 206 -2.11 14.28 -8.37
N PHE A 207 -2.02 15.13 -7.34
CA PHE A 207 -2.94 15.07 -6.21
C PHE A 207 -4.39 15.30 -6.63
N HIS A 208 -4.62 16.26 -7.54
CA HIS A 208 -5.94 16.49 -8.11
C HIS A 208 -6.43 15.29 -8.93
N SER A 209 -5.56 14.67 -9.70
CA SER A 209 -5.88 13.50 -10.52
C SER A 209 -6.16 12.26 -9.66
N SER A 210 -5.33 11.97 -8.65
CA SER A 210 -5.42 10.78 -7.81
C SER A 210 -6.65 10.80 -6.91
N THR A 211 -7.13 11.99 -6.53
CA THR A 211 -8.40 12.19 -5.80
C THR A 211 -9.63 12.15 -6.70
N THR A 212 -9.47 12.07 -8.02
CA THR A 212 -10.58 12.00 -8.99
C THR A 212 -10.86 10.56 -9.38
N MET A 213 -11.90 9.97 -8.78
CA MET A 213 -12.28 8.58 -9.00
C MET A 213 -13.06 8.37 -10.31
N ASN A 214 -12.85 7.21 -10.95
CA ASN A 214 -13.70 6.78 -12.05
C ASN A 214 -15.13 6.50 -11.56
N LYS A 215 -16.10 6.57 -12.48
CA LYS A 215 -17.53 6.41 -12.16
C LYS A 215 -17.84 5.14 -11.36
N THR A 216 -17.20 4.02 -11.70
CA THR A 216 -17.51 2.74 -11.10
C THR A 216 -17.03 2.68 -9.65
N LEU A 217 -15.80 3.12 -9.37
CA LEU A 217 -15.29 3.23 -8.00
C LEU A 217 -16.12 4.22 -7.18
N SER A 218 -16.43 5.40 -7.74
CA SER A 218 -17.26 6.40 -7.05
C SER A 218 -18.63 5.86 -6.67
N LEU A 219 -19.30 5.12 -7.56
CA LEU A 219 -20.60 4.52 -7.26
C LEU A 219 -20.50 3.40 -6.23
N SER A 220 -19.47 2.55 -6.34
CA SER A 220 -19.22 1.48 -5.38
C SER A 220 -19.05 2.05 -3.97
N LEU A 221 -18.23 3.07 -3.83
CA LEU A 221 -18.00 3.78 -2.56
C LEU A 221 -19.28 4.37 -1.97
N LEU A 222 -20.07 5.05 -2.80
CA LEU A 222 -21.34 5.65 -2.37
C LEU A 222 -22.40 4.61 -2.01
N SER A 223 -22.30 3.40 -2.54
CA SER A 223 -23.24 2.30 -2.29
C SER A 223 -22.83 1.39 -1.13
N GLU A 224 -21.61 1.50 -0.63
CA GLU A 224 -21.10 0.66 0.45
C GLU A 224 -21.85 0.91 1.75
N THR A 225 -22.21 -0.17 2.44
CA THR A 225 -22.95 -0.13 3.72
C THR A 225 -22.27 -0.92 4.82
N HIS A 226 -21.25 -1.71 4.49
CA HIS A 226 -20.51 -2.50 5.45
C HIS A 226 -19.65 -1.60 6.34
N VAL A 227 -19.77 -1.81 7.64
CA VAL A 227 -18.95 -1.15 8.65
C VAL A 227 -18.20 -2.21 9.41
N TYR A 228 -16.87 -2.10 9.41
CA TYR A 228 -16.01 -2.98 10.19
C TYR A 228 -16.20 -2.75 11.70
N THR A 229 -16.57 -3.83 12.37
CA THR A 229 -16.73 -4.01 13.80
C THR A 229 -15.83 -5.15 14.26
N GLU A 230 -15.71 -5.34 15.57
CA GLU A 230 -14.90 -6.44 16.12
C GLU A 230 -15.35 -7.83 15.64
N GLU A 231 -16.60 -7.99 15.20
CA GLU A 231 -17.18 -9.29 14.82
C GLU A 231 -17.22 -9.55 13.30
N ASN A 232 -17.02 -8.54 12.46
CA ASN A 232 -17.31 -8.64 11.03
C ASN A 232 -16.26 -7.98 10.11
N ALA A 233 -15.11 -7.58 10.65
CA ALA A 233 -14.02 -7.14 9.79
C ALA A 233 -13.51 -8.33 8.97
N ARG A 234 -13.04 -8.04 7.76
CA ARG A 234 -12.50 -9.05 6.86
C ARG A 234 -11.64 -8.34 5.85
N PHE A 235 -10.62 -9.03 5.37
CA PHE A 235 -9.95 -8.59 4.17
C PHE A 235 -10.81 -8.97 2.97
N ILE A 236 -11.00 -8.02 2.05
CA ILE A 236 -11.62 -8.26 0.76
C ILE A 236 -10.51 -8.07 -0.26
N PRO A 237 -10.06 -9.13 -0.96
CA PRO A 237 -9.06 -8.99 -2.01
C PRO A 237 -9.55 -8.00 -3.07
N GLY A 238 -8.64 -7.15 -3.54
CA GLY A 238 -8.89 -6.36 -4.74
C GLY A 238 -8.87 -7.30 -5.94
N HIS A 239 -10.04 -7.72 -6.44
CA HIS A 239 -10.12 -8.58 -7.63
C HIS A 239 -9.98 -7.80 -8.95
N GLY A 240 -9.67 -6.50 -8.90
CA GLY A 240 -9.82 -5.59 -10.06
C GLY A 240 -11.26 -5.51 -10.61
N LEU A 241 -12.23 -6.10 -9.90
CA LEU A 241 -13.63 -6.17 -10.29
C LEU A 241 -14.41 -5.15 -9.46
N ALA A 242 -14.89 -4.11 -10.12
CA ALA A 242 -16.00 -3.35 -9.58
C ALA A 242 -17.28 -4.16 -9.85
N TYR A 243 -17.81 -4.80 -8.81
CA TYR A 243 -19.09 -5.52 -8.91
C TYR A 243 -20.17 -4.51 -9.31
N GLY A 244 -20.74 -4.74 -10.49
CA GLY A 244 -21.78 -3.89 -11.05
C GLY A 244 -23.04 -3.87 -10.18
N LEU A 245 -23.60 -2.66 -10.10
CA LEU A 245 -25.00 -2.30 -9.85
C LEU A 245 -26.02 -3.43 -10.04
#